data_AF-A0A973FY44-F1
#
_entry.id   AF-A0A973FY44-F1
#
_cell.length_a   1.000
_cell.length_b   1.000
_cell.length_c   1.000
_cell.angle_alpha   90.00
_cell.angle_beta   90.00
_cell.angle_gamma   90.00
#
_symmetry.space_group_name_H-M   'P 1'
#
loop_
_entity.id
_entity.type
_entity.pdbx_description
1 polymer ?
#
loop_
_entity_poly.entity_id
_entity_poly.type
_entity_poly.pdbx_seq_one_letter_code
_entity_poly.pdbx_strand_id
1 'polypeptide(L)'
;MKKLLLLLFAFLGGCTGVPEGLTVVDGFSLERYLGTWHEIARLDNRFEKELEPVSAIYALAPDGSVKVMNKGYDTRKKEWKNKIG
;
A
#
# COMPACT_ATOMS: atom_id res chain seq x y z
N MET A 1 -32.76 22.43 -9.79
CA MET A 1 -31.55 22.42 -10.66
C MET A 1 -30.36 23.14 -10.04
N LYS A 2 -30.43 24.44 -9.68
CA LYS A 2 -29.31 25.18 -9.06
C LYS A 2 -28.74 24.56 -7.77
N LYS A 3 -29.62 24.05 -6.88
CA LYS A 3 -29.20 23.37 -5.62
C LYS A 3 -28.46 22.05 -5.86
N LEU A 4 -28.77 21.34 -6.95
CA LEU A 4 -28.10 20.08 -7.33
C LEU A 4 -26.70 20.35 -7.89
N LEU A 5 -26.54 21.47 -8.61
CA LEU A 5 -25.25 21.92 -9.14
C LEU A 5 -24.28 22.33 -8.01
N LEU A 6 -24.78 22.97 -6.95
CA LEU A 6 -23.99 23.32 -5.75
C LEU A 6 -23.51 22.09 -4.96
N LEU A 7 -24.36 21.05 -4.84
CA LEU A 7 -23.95 19.78 -4.24
C LEU A 7 -22.87 19.07 -5.04
N LEU A 8 -22.93 19.14 -6.37
CA LEU A 8 -21.93 18.54 -7.27
C LEU A 8 -20.55 19.22 -7.12
N PHE A 9 -20.51 20.53 -6.91
CA PHE A 9 -19.27 21.28 -6.69
C PHE A 9 -18.60 20.96 -5.34
N ALA A 10 -19.37 20.57 -4.31
CA ALA A 10 -18.83 20.19 -3.01
C ALA A 10 -18.02 18.88 -3.05
N PHE A 11 -18.20 18.04 -4.07
CA PHE A 11 -17.46 16.78 -4.25
C PHE A 11 -16.12 16.93 -5.00
N LEU A 12 -15.73 18.14 -5.41
CA LEU A 12 -14.49 18.37 -6.18
C LEU A 12 -13.23 18.57 -5.30
N GLY A 13 -13.37 18.62 -3.97
CA GLY A 13 -12.25 18.80 -3.04
C GLY A 13 -11.62 17.48 -2.57
N GLY A 14 -10.90 16.77 -3.47
CA GLY A 14 -10.30 15.46 -3.15
C GLY A 14 -8.78 15.36 -3.33
N CYS A 15 -8.11 16.36 -3.90
CA CYS A 15 -6.66 16.34 -4.04
C CYS A 15 -6.01 16.68 -2.70
N THR A 16 -5.36 15.69 -2.08
CA THR A 16 -4.50 15.88 -0.91
C THR A 16 -3.04 15.77 -1.34
N GLY A 17 -2.20 16.66 -0.82
CA GLY A 17 -0.74 16.60 -1.02
C GLY A 17 -0.05 15.77 0.05
N VAL A 18 1.27 15.66 -0.05
CA VAL A 18 2.10 15.07 1.01
C VAL A 18 2.00 15.94 2.26
N PRO A 19 1.70 15.38 3.45
CA PRO A 19 1.63 16.16 4.68
C PRO A 19 2.95 16.89 4.99
N GLU A 20 2.85 18.07 5.61
CA GLU A 20 4.03 18.78 6.10
C GLU A 20 4.80 17.93 7.13
N GLY A 21 6.13 17.97 7.05
CA GLY A 21 7.01 17.24 7.96
C GLY A 21 7.34 15.80 7.56
N LEU A 22 6.81 15.28 6.45
CA LEU A 22 7.23 13.98 5.90
C LEU A 22 8.49 14.14 5.04
N THR A 23 9.58 13.46 5.41
CA THR A 23 10.81 13.39 4.61
C THR A 23 10.87 12.07 3.85
N VAL A 24 11.17 12.12 2.56
CA VAL A 24 11.36 10.94 1.70
C VAL A 24 12.87 10.68 1.54
N VAL A 25 13.25 9.42 1.29
CA VAL A 25 14.64 9.04 1.05
C VAL A 25 15.13 9.57 -0.30
N ASP A 26 16.19 10.37 -0.28
CA ASP A 26 16.90 10.84 -1.48
C ASP A 26 17.90 9.79 -2.00
N GLY A 27 18.17 9.80 -3.31
CA GLY A 27 19.14 8.88 -3.93
C GLY A 27 18.71 7.41 -3.89
N PHE A 28 17.40 7.15 -3.89
CA PHE A 28 16.84 5.81 -3.83
C PHE A 28 17.26 4.94 -5.03
N SER A 29 17.86 3.78 -4.76
CA SER A 29 18.13 2.74 -5.77
C SER A 29 17.10 1.64 -5.66
N LEU A 30 16.25 1.54 -6.69
CA LEU A 30 15.19 0.55 -6.75
C LEU A 30 15.75 -0.87 -6.76
N GLU A 31 16.85 -1.11 -7.47
CA GLU A 31 17.49 -2.43 -7.61
C GLU A 31 17.85 -3.03 -6.25
N ARG A 32 18.30 -2.18 -5.32
CA ARG A 32 18.64 -2.58 -3.95
C ARG A 32 17.43 -2.80 -3.04
N TYR A 33 16.28 -2.25 -3.42
CA TYR A 33 15.03 -2.35 -2.67
C TYR A 33 14.20 -3.59 -3.06
N LEU A 34 14.45 -4.16 -4.24
CA LEU A 34 13.81 -5.39 -4.70
C LEU A 34 14.08 -6.57 -3.76
N GLY A 35 13.21 -7.57 -3.81
CA GLY A 35 13.29 -8.77 -2.98
C GLY A 35 12.29 -8.76 -1.83
N THR A 36 12.60 -9.53 -0.79
CA THR A 36 11.66 -9.82 0.30
C THR A 36 11.95 -8.95 1.52
N TRP A 37 10.92 -8.27 2.02
CA TRP A 37 10.92 -7.55 3.27
C TRP A 37 10.00 -8.24 4.28
N HIS A 38 10.48 -8.41 5.50
CA HIS A 38 9.67 -8.92 6.61
C HIS A 38 9.06 -7.76 7.36
N GLU A 39 7.76 -7.83 7.59
CA GLU A 39 7.06 -6.80 8.36
C GLU A 39 7.36 -7.00 9.85
N ILE A 40 8.09 -6.05 10.44
CA ILE A 40 8.44 -6.09 11.87
C ILE A 40 7.35 -5.45 12.74
N ALA A 41 6.70 -4.40 12.23
CA ALA A 41 5.61 -3.71 12.88
C ALA A 41 4.76 -2.97 11.85
N ARG A 42 3.48 -2.79 12.14
CA ARG A 42 2.53 -2.01 11.34
C ARG A 42 1.52 -1.30 12.22
N LEU A 43 0.88 -0.27 11.66
CA LEU A 43 -0.37 0.25 12.21
C LEU A 43 -1.50 -0.73 11.87
N ASP A 44 -2.37 -0.98 12.86
CA ASP A 44 -3.48 -1.92 12.67
C ASP A 44 -4.41 -1.42 11.56
N ASN A 45 -4.73 -2.35 10.66
CA ASN A 45 -5.52 -2.05 9.48
C ASN A 45 -6.39 -3.26 9.14
N ARG A 46 -7.56 -2.99 8.53
CA ARG A 46 -8.53 -4.05 8.23
C ARG A 46 -8.06 -5.05 7.17
N PHE A 47 -7.06 -4.71 6.36
CA PHE A 47 -6.65 -5.53 5.21
C PHE A 47 -5.62 -6.61 5.58
N GLU A 48 -4.88 -6.41 6.68
CA GLU A 48 -3.87 -7.33 7.21
C GLU A 48 -4.25 -7.94 8.55
N LYS A 49 -5.48 -7.71 9.01
CA LYS A 49 -5.96 -8.26 10.28
C LYS A 49 -5.81 -9.79 10.29
N GLU A 50 -5.28 -10.32 11.41
CA GLU A 50 -5.03 -11.75 11.64
C GLU A 50 -4.00 -12.41 10.70
N LEU A 51 -3.20 -11.61 9.99
CA LEU A 51 -2.09 -12.14 9.17
C LEU A 51 -0.77 -12.08 9.96
N GLU A 52 -0.17 -13.23 10.23
CA GLU A 52 1.14 -13.33 10.86
C GLU A 52 1.83 -14.68 10.60
N PRO A 53 3.12 -14.71 10.16
CA PRO A 53 3.97 -13.57 9.82
C PRO A 53 3.62 -12.97 8.44
N VAL A 54 3.99 -11.72 8.21
CA VAL A 54 3.77 -11.00 6.93
C VAL A 54 5.10 -10.62 6.26
N SER A 55 5.14 -10.73 4.94
CA SER A 55 6.24 -10.28 4.10
C SER A 55 5.74 -9.59 2.84
N ALA A 56 6.46 -8.57 2.38
CA ALA A 56 6.24 -7.91 1.09
C ALA A 56 7.39 -8.25 0.12
N ILE A 57 7.06 -8.62 -1.11
CA ILE A 57 8.03 -8.99 -2.14
C ILE A 57 7.92 -7.99 -3.29
N TYR A 58 8.99 -7.24 -3.53
CA TYR A 58 9.08 -6.23 -4.58
C TYR A 58 9.82 -6.78 -5.79
N ALA A 59 9.22 -6.66 -6.98
CA ALA A 59 9.81 -7.09 -8.24
C ALA A 59 9.63 -6.04 -9.33
N LEU A 60 10.65 -5.86 -10.16
CA LEU A 60 10.58 -5.00 -11.34
C LEU A 60 9.80 -5.70 -12.46
N ALA A 61 8.80 -5.02 -13.01
CA ALA A 61 8.03 -5.49 -14.16
C ALA A 61 8.65 -5.04 -15.49
N PRO A 62 8.33 -5.72 -16.61
CA PRO A 62 8.88 -5.35 -17.93
C PRO A 62 8.51 -3.94 -18.41
N ASP A 63 7.40 -3.38 -17.92
CA ASP A 63 6.94 -2.02 -18.22
C ASP A 63 7.60 -0.94 -17.33
N GLY A 64 8.55 -1.34 -16.47
CA GLY A 64 9.23 -0.46 -15.53
C GLY A 64 8.46 -0.20 -14.23
N SER A 65 7.26 -0.76 -14.06
CA SER A 65 6.52 -0.69 -12.79
C SER A 65 7.10 -1.63 -11.72
N VAL A 66 6.75 -1.40 -10.45
CA VAL A 66 7.10 -2.29 -9.35
C VAL A 66 5.87 -3.10 -8.96
N LYS A 67 5.95 -4.43 -9.09
CA LYS A 67 4.94 -5.35 -8.57
C LYS A 67 5.20 -5.62 -7.10
N VAL A 68 4.15 -5.62 -6.30
CA VAL A 68 4.25 -5.92 -4.87
C VAL A 68 3.38 -7.13 -4.55
N MET A 69 3.99 -8.17 -4.00
CA MET A 69 3.26 -9.32 -3.48
C MET A 69 3.38 -9.38 -1.96
N ASN A 70 2.27 -9.16 -1.28
CA ASN A 70 2.18 -9.35 0.17
C ASN A 70 1.75 -10.78 0.47
N LYS A 71 2.51 -11.48 1.31
CA LYS A 71 2.22 -12.83 1.78
C LYS A 71 2.04 -12.80 3.29
N GLY A 72 0.97 -13.42 3.79
CA GLY A 72 0.70 -13.53 5.21
C GLY A 72 -0.01 -14.84 5.54
N TYR A 73 0.17 -15.35 6.75
CA TYR A 73 -0.58 -16.52 7.23
C TYR A 73 -1.79 -16.08 8.04
N ASP A 74 -3.00 -16.45 7.60
CA ASP A 74 -4.24 -16.18 8.32
C ASP A 74 -4.36 -17.13 9.50
N THR A 75 -4.16 -16.61 10.71
CA THR A 75 -4.14 -17.40 11.95
C THR A 75 -5.50 -18.01 12.29
N ARG A 76 -6.60 -17.43 11.78
CA ARG A 76 -7.97 -17.92 12.01
C ARG A 76 -8.33 -19.04 11.05
N LYS A 77 -8.06 -18.85 9.76
CA LYS A 77 -8.38 -19.82 8.69
C LYS A 77 -7.32 -20.90 8.55
N LYS A 78 -6.15 -20.70 9.15
CA LYS A 78 -5.00 -21.59 9.09
C LYS A 78 -4.47 -21.80 7.67
N GLU A 79 -4.47 -20.73 6.87
CA GLU A 79 -4.06 -20.77 5.46
C GLU A 79 -3.12 -19.61 5.11
N TRP A 80 -2.26 -19.84 4.11
CA TRP A 80 -1.45 -18.76 3.54
C TRP A 80 -2.27 -17.94 2.55
N LYS A 81 -2.15 -16.63 2.64
CA LYS A 81 -2.75 -15.67 1.71
C LYS A 81 -1.68 -14.87 1.00
N ASN A 82 -1.91 -14.62 -0.29
CA ASN A 82 -1.09 -13.73 -1.09
C ASN A 82 -1.98 -12.67 -1.73
N LYS A 83 -1.49 -11.43 -1.82
CA LYS A 83 -2.15 -10.33 -2.52
C LYS A 83 -1.12 -9.62 -3.39
N ILE A 84 -1.42 -9.51 -4.68
CA ILE A 84 -0.59 -8.82 -5.66
C ILE A 84 -1.19 -7.43 -5.90
N GLY A 85 -0.33 -6.42 -5.88
CA GLY A 85 -0.61 -5.03 -6.26
C GLY A 85 0.33 -4.55 -7.36
#